data_AF-A0A524ALS8-F1
#
_entry.id   AF-A0A524ALS8-F1
#
_cell.length_a   1.000
_cell.length_b   1.000
_cell.length_c   1.000
_cell.angle_alpha   90.00
_cell.angle_beta   90.00
_cell.angle_gamma   90.00
#
_symmetry.space_group_name_H-M   'P 1'
#
loop_
_entity.id
_entity.type
_entity.pdbx_description
1 polymer ?
#
loop_
_entity_poly.entity_id
_entity_poly.type
_entity_poly.pdbx_seq_one_letter_code
_entity_poly.pdbx_strand_id
1 'polypeptide(L)'
;MARARDDDRIIRASEIGQYEYCARAWWLRRVLGYHPHNVEEMAVGTEEHASHGRQVVSYHRWRRLAYLMLSLAAVVGLLLFWSLVRGGVM
;
A
#
# COMPACT_ATOMS: atom_id res chain seq x y z
N MET A 1 23.93 -5.98 -19.62
CA MET A 1 23.33 -6.55 -18.39
C MET A 1 23.90 -5.83 -17.16
N ALA A 2 23.45 -4.61 -16.89
CA ALA A 2 23.96 -3.77 -15.81
C ALA A 2 22.80 -3.18 -15.01
N ARG A 3 22.39 -3.86 -13.93
CA ARG A 3 21.47 -3.27 -12.93
C ARG A 3 21.60 -3.87 -11.52
N ALA A 4 22.79 -4.37 -11.17
CA ALA A 4 23.03 -5.00 -9.86
C ALA A 4 23.93 -4.18 -8.92
N ARG A 5 24.35 -2.96 -9.31
CA ARG A 5 25.38 -2.19 -8.57
C ARG A 5 24.89 -0.94 -7.85
N ASP A 6 23.60 -0.60 -7.90
CA ASP A 6 23.08 0.65 -7.30
C ASP A 6 22.23 0.43 -6.02
N ASP A 7 21.96 -0.83 -5.63
CA ASP A 7 21.02 -1.18 -4.55
C ASP A 7 21.71 -1.49 -3.19
N ASP A 8 23.04 -1.33 -3.06
CA ASP A 8 23.79 -1.67 -1.82
C ASP A 8 23.45 -0.78 -0.62
N ARG A 9 22.75 0.35 -0.83
CA ARG A 9 22.32 1.25 0.24
C ARG A 9 20.92 0.94 0.78
N ILE A 10 20.11 0.16 0.08
CA ILE A 10 18.70 -0.08 0.44
C ILE A 10 18.49 -1.58 0.66
N ILE A 11 18.21 -1.96 1.89
CA ILE A 11 17.81 -3.34 2.22
C ILE A 11 16.29 -3.46 2.02
N ARG A 12 15.86 -4.32 1.10
CA ARG A 12 14.43 -4.56 0.81
C ARG A 12 13.82 -5.51 1.84
N ALA A 13 12.52 -5.36 2.11
CA ALA A 13 11.80 -6.29 2.99
C ALA A 13 11.92 -7.76 2.52
N SER A 14 11.93 -8.00 1.21
CA SER A 14 12.13 -9.34 0.64
C SER A 14 13.54 -9.89 0.86
N GLU A 15 14.56 -9.05 1.01
CA GLU A 15 15.91 -9.49 1.37
C GLU A 15 15.99 -9.88 2.85
N ILE A 16 15.34 -9.11 3.73
CA ILE A 16 15.23 -9.46 5.16
C ILE A 16 14.52 -10.80 5.32
N GLY A 17 13.37 -10.97 4.64
CA GLY A 17 12.64 -12.24 4.65
C GLY A 17 13.46 -13.40 4.08
N GLN A 18 14.24 -13.17 3.02
CA GLN A 18 15.14 -14.20 2.48
C GLN A 18 16.23 -14.60 3.48
N TYR A 19 16.81 -13.64 4.20
CA TYR A 19 17.83 -13.91 5.21
C TYR A 19 17.26 -14.69 6.41
N GLU A 20 16.10 -14.26 6.91
CA GLU A 20 15.40 -14.91 8.02
C GLU A 20 15.00 -16.34 7.69
N TYR A 21 14.50 -16.56 6.46
CA TYR A 21 14.25 -17.90 5.95
C TYR A 21 15.53 -18.73 5.77
N CYS A 22 16.56 -18.18 5.10
CA CYS A 22 17.85 -18.83 4.89
C CYS A 22 18.97 -17.84 4.55
N ALA A 23 19.82 -17.57 5.53
CA ALA A 23 20.99 -16.70 5.38
C ALA A 23 21.94 -17.13 4.23
N ARG A 24 22.08 -18.44 3.98
CA ARG A 24 22.89 -18.95 2.86
C ARG A 24 22.27 -18.62 1.51
N ALA A 25 20.95 -18.75 1.37
CA ALA A 25 20.26 -18.38 0.13
C ALA A 25 20.37 -16.88 -0.14
N TRP A 26 20.24 -16.06 0.91
CA TRP A 26 20.51 -14.63 0.83
C TRP A 26 21.94 -14.33 0.37
N TRP A 27 22.96 -14.97 0.96
CA TRP A 27 24.36 -14.73 0.59
C TRP A 27 24.65 -15.14 -0.87
N LEU A 28 24.17 -16.31 -1.28
CA LEU A 28 24.29 -16.79 -2.67
C LEU A 28 23.68 -15.78 -3.65
N ARG A 29 22.50 -15.25 -3.35
CA ARG A 29 21.83 -14.28 -4.22
C ARG A 29 22.46 -12.90 -4.18
N ARG A 30 22.67 -12.34 -2.98
CA ARG A 30 23.03 -10.92 -2.79
C ARG A 30 24.52 -10.65 -2.92
N VAL A 31 25.36 -11.58 -2.46
CA VAL A 31 26.82 -11.43 -2.46
C VAL A 31 27.44 -12.10 -3.68
N LEU A 32 27.01 -13.33 -4.01
CA LEU A 32 27.55 -14.07 -5.16
C LEU A 32 26.76 -13.88 -6.47
N GLY A 33 25.57 -13.29 -6.43
CA GLY A 33 24.78 -13.00 -7.64
C GLY A 33 24.07 -14.20 -8.26
N TYR A 34 23.90 -15.30 -7.53
CA TYR A 34 23.14 -16.46 -8.01
C TYR A 34 21.65 -16.14 -8.14
N HIS A 35 21.05 -16.61 -9.22
CA HIS A 35 19.63 -16.41 -9.48
C HIS A 35 18.84 -17.62 -8.96
N PRO A 36 17.67 -17.40 -8.33
CA PRO A 36 16.81 -18.50 -7.94
C PRO A 36 16.19 -19.15 -9.20
N HIS A 37 15.84 -20.43 -9.10
CA HIS A 37 15.25 -21.16 -10.24
C HIS A 37 13.79 -20.78 -10.51
N ASN A 38 13.07 -20.27 -9.51
CA ASN A 38 11.63 -20.00 -9.57
C ASN A 38 11.29 -18.56 -10.01
N VAL A 39 12.00 -18.04 -11.02
CA VAL A 39 11.80 -16.67 -11.53
C VAL A 39 10.39 -16.39 -12.01
N GLU A 40 9.73 -17.39 -12.59
CA GLU A 40 8.37 -17.29 -13.09
C GLU A 40 7.36 -17.14 -11.95
N GLU A 41 7.46 -17.98 -10.92
CA GLU A 41 6.63 -17.88 -9.71
C GLU A 41 6.79 -16.53 -9.00
N MET A 42 8.03 -16.02 -8.92
CA MET A 42 8.29 -14.69 -8.35
C MET A 42 7.64 -13.56 -9.17
N ALA A 43 7.61 -13.69 -10.50
CA ALA A 43 6.96 -12.71 -11.36
C ALA A 43 5.44 -12.70 -11.14
N VAL A 44 4.82 -13.88 -11.07
CA VAL A 44 3.40 -14.05 -10.74
C VAL A 44 3.10 -13.42 -9.37
N GLY A 45 3.89 -13.75 -8.34
CA GLY A 45 3.71 -13.15 -7.00
C GLY A 45 3.84 -11.63 -6.99
N THR A 46 4.74 -11.08 -7.81
CA THR A 46 4.91 -9.62 -7.96
C THR A 46 3.67 -8.98 -8.60
N GLU A 47 3.10 -9.62 -9.62
CA GLU A 47 1.89 -9.13 -10.28
C GLU A 47 0.68 -9.18 -9.33
N GLU A 48 0.52 -10.27 -8.58
CA GLU A 48 -0.54 -10.41 -7.57
C GLU A 48 -0.41 -9.34 -6.47
N HIS A 49 0.79 -9.09 -5.96
CA HIS A 49 1.03 -8.00 -5.00
C HIS A 49 0.71 -6.62 -5.60
N ALA A 50 1.05 -6.38 -6.87
CA ALA A 50 0.70 -5.13 -7.54
C ALA A 50 -0.82 -4.98 -7.71
N SER A 51 -1.52 -6.06 -8.05
CA SER A 51 -2.99 -6.12 -8.13
C SER A 51 -3.64 -5.79 -6.80
N HIS A 52 -3.20 -6.45 -5.73
CA HIS A 52 -3.67 -6.17 -4.37
C HIS A 52 -3.40 -4.71 -3.97
N GLY A 53 -2.21 -4.19 -4.26
CA GLY A 53 -1.86 -2.79 -4.00
C GLY A 53 -2.82 -1.79 -4.65
N ARG A 54 -3.23 -2.03 -5.91
CA ARG A 54 -4.25 -1.22 -6.60
C ARG A 54 -5.60 -1.24 -5.87
N GLN A 55 -6.01 -2.41 -5.37
CA GLN A 55 -7.26 -2.57 -4.62
C GLN A 55 -7.21 -1.80 -3.29
N VAL A 56 -6.10 -1.89 -2.55
CA VAL A 56 -5.90 -1.16 -1.28
C VAL A 56 -5.94 0.36 -1.51
N VAL A 57 -5.28 0.86 -2.55
CA VAL A 57 -5.33 2.28 -2.91
C VAL A 57 -6.76 2.72 -3.25
N SER A 58 -7.49 1.92 -4.03
CA SER A 58 -8.90 2.17 -4.36
C SER A 58 -9.77 2.25 -3.10
N TYR A 59 -9.64 1.27 -2.19
CA TYR A 59 -10.34 1.25 -0.91
C TYR A 59 -10.10 2.53 -0.11
N HIS A 60 -8.83 2.97 0.02
CA HIS A 60 -8.53 4.21 0.75
C HIS A 60 -9.08 5.47 0.08
N ARG A 61 -9.23 5.49 -1.25
CA ARG A 61 -9.87 6.60 -1.98
C ARG A 61 -11.37 6.65 -1.69
N TRP A 62 -12.04 5.51 -1.80
CA TRP A 62 -13.48 5.40 -1.49
C TRP A 62 -13.78 5.71 -0.02
N ARG A 63 -12.96 5.21 0.90
CA ARG A 63 -13.09 5.52 2.33
C ARG A 63 -12.94 7.01 2.61
N ARG A 64 -11.99 7.70 1.96
CA ARG A 64 -11.85 9.16 2.07
C ARG A 64 -13.07 9.89 1.53
N LEU A 65 -13.57 9.49 0.35
CA LEU A 65 -14.78 10.08 -0.22
C LEU A 65 -16.01 9.88 0.69
N ALA A 66 -16.16 8.70 1.27
CA ALA A 66 -17.25 8.40 2.21
C ALA A 66 -17.21 9.32 3.44
N TYR A 67 -16.03 9.53 4.05
CA TYR A 67 -15.91 10.47 5.17
C TYR A 67 -16.16 11.92 4.76
N LEU A 68 -15.73 12.34 3.57
CA LEU A 68 -16.03 13.67 3.06
C LEU A 68 -17.54 13.88 2.91
N MET A 69 -18.25 12.93 2.30
CA MET A 69 -19.71 12.98 2.16
C MET A 69 -20.42 12.97 3.51
N LEU A 70 -19.98 12.13 4.45
CA LEU A 70 -20.54 12.09 5.80
C LEU A 70 -20.34 13.41 6.54
N SER A 71 -19.15 14.00 6.44
CA SER A 71 -18.85 15.31 7.05
C SER A 71 -19.69 16.43 6.45
N LEU A 72 -19.89 16.43 5.13
CA LEU A 72 -20.73 17.41 4.45
C LEU A 72 -22.19 17.28 4.88
N ALA A 73 -22.72 16.05 4.93
CA ALA A 73 -24.07 15.78 5.42
C ALA A 73 -24.26 16.26 6.87
N ALA A 74 -23.27 16.03 7.73
CA ALA A 74 -23.31 16.51 9.11
C ALA A 74 -23.34 18.05 9.20
N VAL A 75 -22.51 18.74 8.41
CA VAL A 75 -22.50 20.22 8.36
C VAL A 75 -23.84 20.76 7.88
N VAL A 76 -24.37 20.23 6.77
CA VAL A 76 -25.68 20.65 6.23
C VAL A 76 -26.79 20.38 7.26
N GLY A 77 -26.79 19.20 7.87
CA GLY A 77 -27.75 18.85 8.93
C GLY A 77 -27.69 19.82 10.11
N LEU A 78 -26.49 20.20 10.55
CA LEU A 78 -26.29 21.17 11.63
C LEU A 78 -26.80 22.57 11.25
N LEU A 79 -26.54 23.02 10.01
CA LEU A 79 -27.01 24.31 9.52
C LEU A 79 -28.53 24.36 9.42
N LEU A 80 -29.17 23.31 8.90
CA LEU A 80 -30.63 23.20 8.83
C LEU A 80 -31.24 23.20 10.23
N PHE A 81 -30.68 22.40 11.14
CA PHE A 81 -31.11 22.38 12.54
C PHE A 81 -30.99 23.77 13.18
N TRP A 82 -29.86 24.45 12.99
CA TRP A 82 -29.64 25.79 13.51
C TRP A 82 -30.63 26.81 12.94
N SER A 83 -30.93 26.74 11.64
CA SER A 83 -31.93 27.58 10.98
C SER A 83 -33.33 27.34 11.52
N LEU A 84 -33.72 26.09 11.79
CA LEU A 84 -35.02 25.75 12.35
C LEU A 84 -35.16 26.28 13.78
N VAL A 85 -34.13 26.10 14.61
CA VAL A 85 -34.13 26.60 16.00
C VAL A 85 -34.16 28.13 16.04
N ARG A 86 -33.46 28.82 15.13
CA ARG A 86 -33.46 30.29 15.06
C ARG A 86 -34.75 30.85 14.44
N GLY A 87 -35.31 30.16 13.44
CA GLY A 87 -36.53 30.57 12.75
C GLY A 87 -37.82 30.26 13.52
N GLY A 88 -37.83 29.24 14.38
CA GLY A 88 -38.95 28.90 15.26
C GLY A 88 -39.02 29.70 16.57
N VAL A 89 -38.16 30.70 16.75
CA VAL A 89 -38.11 31.61 17.92
C VAL A 89 -38.69 33.00 17.57
N MET A 90 -39.32 33.14 16.40
CA MET A 90 -40.19 34.27 16.06
C MET A 90 -41.66 33.84 16.03
#